data_AF-A0A958HGI0-F1
#
_entry.id   AF-A0A958HGI0-F1
#
_cell.length_a   1.000
_cell.length_b   1.000
_cell.length_c   1.000
_cell.angle_alpha   90.00
_cell.angle_beta   90.00
_cell.angle_gamma   90.00
#
_symmetry.space_group_name_H-M   'P 1'
#
loop_
_entity.id
_entity.type
_entity.pdbx_description
1 polymer ?
#
loop_
_entity_poly.entity_id
_entity_poly.type
_entity_poly.pdbx_seq_one_letter_code
_entity_poly.pdbx_strand_id
1 'polypeptide(L)'
;MGVADFVNTCKQRVLNFAAIMTQQSIRLGYWMDWNDPEQLRALRDRLAEDPSQVITVDGPNGPVTDTAEQIVGRLGLPELGGSYFTFSNENNYQIWGFLKKCWEKGWLYEGTDVMPWCYRCGTGISQHEIVTDGYQELTHTSIYARFPLVDAQGAPRIDAETGLPEALLVWTTTPWTLTSNVAAAVGPELTYVKVRQDDREASRRGEPGADQVYYLSRGALKRAMLGKVEVLGELKGRDLLGWNYSGPFDELPAGREAFAEKNYTHRVIGWNDVGDEEGTGIVHIA
;
A
#
# COMPACT_ATOMS: atom_id res chain seq x y z
N MET A 1 -9.54 8.08 23.09
CA MET A 1 -10.99 7.88 22.91
C MET A 1 -11.20 6.39 22.69
N GLY A 2 -12.04 5.73 23.49
CA GLY A 2 -12.31 4.30 23.29
C GLY A 2 -13.14 4.06 22.02
N VAL A 3 -13.22 2.81 21.55
CA VAL A 3 -14.06 2.46 20.39
C VAL A 3 -15.53 2.80 20.65
N ALA A 4 -16.02 2.58 21.88
CA ALA A 4 -17.39 2.94 22.27
C ALA A 4 -17.65 4.45 22.15
N ASP A 5 -16.78 5.29 22.70
CA ASP A 5 -16.89 6.75 22.62
C ASP A 5 -16.86 7.24 21.17
N PHE A 6 -15.98 6.64 20.35
CA PHE A 6 -15.90 6.93 18.92
C PHE A 6 -17.22 6.61 18.21
N VAL A 7 -17.77 5.41 18.42
CA VAL A 7 -19.05 4.98 17.84
C VAL A 7 -20.19 5.92 18.26
N ASN A 8 -20.24 6.33 19.53
CA ASN A 8 -21.23 7.28 20.01
C ASN A 8 -21.10 8.65 19.34
N THR A 9 -19.87 9.14 19.17
CA THR A 9 -19.60 10.40 18.44
C THR A 9 -20.05 10.30 16.96
N CYS A 10 -19.84 9.15 16.31
CA CYS A 10 -20.34 8.91 14.95
C CYS A 10 -21.88 8.92 14.90
N LYS A 11 -22.56 8.23 15.81
CA LYS A 11 -24.04 8.23 15.91
C LYS A 11 -24.58 9.65 16.10
N GLN A 12 -23.98 10.43 17.00
CA GLN A 12 -24.33 11.85 17.21
C GLN A 12 -24.21 12.68 15.92
N ARG A 13 -23.11 12.49 15.17
CA ARG A 13 -22.90 13.17 13.89
C ARG A 13 -24.01 12.82 12.89
N VAL A 14 -24.36 11.54 12.75
CA VAL A 14 -25.42 11.12 11.83
C VAL A 14 -26.76 11.71 12.23
N LEU A 15 -27.14 11.67 13.52
CA LEU A 15 -28.38 12.28 14.01
C LEU A 15 -28.49 13.77 13.65
N ASN A 16 -27.40 14.52 13.82
CA ASN A 16 -27.35 15.93 13.46
C ASN A 16 -27.59 16.18 11.97
N PHE A 17 -26.86 15.46 11.10
CA PHE A 17 -26.98 15.65 9.66
C PHE A 17 -28.28 15.08 9.09
N ALA A 18 -28.81 14.00 9.66
CA ALA A 18 -30.14 13.49 9.32
C ALA A 18 -31.22 14.55 9.58
N ALA A 19 -31.19 15.22 10.74
CA ALA A 19 -32.11 16.31 11.04
C ALA A 19 -32.00 17.47 10.04
N ILE A 20 -30.77 17.85 9.64
CA ILE A 20 -30.53 18.90 8.63
C ILE A 20 -31.09 18.48 7.26
N MET A 21 -30.79 17.27 6.81
CA MET A 21 -31.23 16.74 5.51
C MET A 21 -32.75 16.63 5.44
N THR A 22 -33.40 16.14 6.51
CA THR A 22 -34.86 16.07 6.59
C THR A 22 -35.49 17.45 6.49
N GLN A 23 -35.00 18.42 7.28
CA GLN A 23 -35.53 19.79 7.25
C GLN A 23 -35.38 20.44 5.87
N GLN A 24 -34.24 20.21 5.20
CA GLN A 24 -34.02 20.69 3.84
C GLN A 24 -34.94 20.00 2.81
N SER A 25 -35.14 18.70 2.94
CA SER A 25 -36.01 17.92 2.06
C SER A 25 -37.47 18.37 2.16
N ILE A 26 -37.97 18.59 3.38
CA ILE A 26 -39.31 19.16 3.63
C ILE A 26 -39.43 20.54 2.99
N ARG A 27 -38.42 21.41 3.16
CA ARG A 27 -38.38 22.74 2.54
C ARG A 27 -38.42 22.70 1.01
N LEU A 28 -37.87 21.64 0.39
CA LEU A 28 -37.91 21.41 -1.06
C LEU A 28 -39.21 20.75 -1.53
N GLY A 29 -40.15 20.45 -0.62
CA GLY A 29 -41.45 19.87 -0.94
C GLY A 29 -41.45 18.33 -1.05
N TYR A 30 -40.46 17.64 -0.47
CA TYR A 30 -40.46 16.18 -0.40
C TYR A 30 -41.27 15.70 0.81
N TRP A 31 -42.46 15.14 0.53
CA TRP A 31 -43.37 14.61 1.54
C TRP A 31 -43.18 13.09 1.66
N MET A 32 -42.46 12.66 2.69
CA MET A 32 -42.26 11.26 3.08
C MET A 32 -42.49 11.13 4.60
N ASP A 33 -42.55 9.91 5.10
CA ASP A 33 -42.62 9.60 6.53
C ASP A 33 -41.26 9.78 7.21
N TRP A 34 -40.83 11.03 7.33
CA TRP A 34 -39.55 11.39 7.93
C TRP A 34 -39.62 11.41 9.45
N ASN A 35 -38.54 10.99 10.11
CA ASN A 35 -38.33 11.30 11.52
C ASN A 35 -38.31 12.80 11.78
N ASP A 36 -38.89 13.20 12.92
CA ASP A 36 -38.89 14.59 13.37
C ASP A 36 -37.45 15.10 13.63
N PRO A 37 -37.00 16.17 12.95
CA PRO A 37 -35.69 16.78 13.17
C PRO A 37 -35.43 17.24 14.61
N GLU A 38 -36.44 17.67 15.36
CA GLU A 38 -36.27 18.10 16.75
C GLU A 38 -36.00 16.91 17.66
N GLN A 39 -36.78 15.84 17.52
CA GLN A 39 -36.54 14.57 18.20
C GLN A 39 -35.14 14.02 17.90
N LEU A 40 -34.66 14.04 16.65
CA LEU A 40 -33.32 13.57 16.30
C LEU A 40 -32.20 14.37 16.99
N ARG A 41 -32.35 15.70 17.09
CA ARG A 41 -31.40 16.56 17.81
C ARG A 41 -31.44 16.30 19.31
N ALA A 42 -32.62 16.11 19.88
CA ALA A 42 -32.76 15.75 21.29
C ALA A 42 -32.08 14.40 21.59
N LEU A 43 -32.27 13.39 20.73
CA LEU A 43 -31.61 12.09 20.85
C LEU A 43 -30.09 12.20 20.76
N ARG A 44 -29.55 13.06 19.88
CA ARG A 44 -28.11 13.37 19.83
C ARG A 44 -27.61 13.88 21.17
N ASP A 45 -28.32 14.84 21.75
CA ASP A 45 -27.91 15.49 23.00
C ASP A 45 -27.98 14.52 24.19
N ARG A 46 -29.04 13.70 24.27
CA ARG A 46 -29.15 12.65 25.30
C ARG A 46 -28.07 11.58 25.16
N LEU A 47 -27.77 11.15 23.92
CA LEU A 47 -26.69 10.19 23.66
C LEU A 47 -25.32 10.75 24.03
N ALA A 48 -25.11 12.07 23.90
CA ALA A 48 -23.87 12.73 24.30
C ALA A 48 -23.73 12.89 25.81
N GLU A 49 -24.84 13.13 26.50
CA GLU A 49 -24.87 13.30 27.95
C GLU A 49 -24.65 11.98 28.70
N ASP A 50 -25.47 10.97 28.41
CA ASP A 50 -25.39 9.63 29.00
C ASP A 50 -26.12 8.62 28.11
N PRO A 51 -25.41 7.72 27.41
CA PRO A 51 -26.05 6.69 26.58
C PRO A 51 -26.98 5.73 27.34
N SER A 52 -26.74 5.54 28.64
CA SER A 52 -27.48 4.60 29.48
C SER A 52 -28.74 5.19 30.11
N GLN A 53 -28.94 6.51 30.00
CA GLN A 53 -30.10 7.18 30.58
C GLN A 53 -31.40 6.66 29.97
N VAL A 54 -32.42 6.41 30.79
CA VAL A 54 -33.74 5.98 30.31
C VAL A 54 -34.55 7.19 29.87
N ILE A 55 -35.04 7.16 28.64
CA ILE A 55 -35.85 8.20 28.01
C ILE A 55 -37.14 7.61 27.45
N THR A 56 -38.13 8.47 27.24
CA THR A 56 -39.35 8.13 26.51
C THR A 56 -39.47 9.05 25.31
N VAL A 57 -39.75 8.47 24.14
CA VAL A 57 -39.99 9.22 22.90
C VAL A 57 -41.34 8.83 22.32
N ASP A 58 -42.04 9.80 21.72
CA ASP A 58 -43.28 9.54 21.02
C ASP A 58 -42.97 8.92 19.65
N GLY A 59 -43.47 7.71 19.43
CA GLY A 59 -43.41 6.99 18.17
C GLY A 59 -44.77 6.97 17.45
N PRO A 60 -44.82 6.55 16.17
CA PRO A 60 -46.07 6.50 15.39
C PRO A 60 -47.16 5.60 16.01
N ASN A 61 -46.74 4.56 16.73
CA ASN A 61 -47.63 3.58 17.38
C ASN A 61 -47.82 3.82 18.89
N GLY A 62 -47.30 4.94 19.42
CA GLY A 62 -47.33 5.28 20.84
C GLY A 62 -45.93 5.55 21.43
N PRO A 63 -45.86 5.91 22.71
CA PRO A 63 -44.59 6.22 23.38
C PRO A 63 -43.73 4.96 23.57
N VAL A 64 -42.43 5.09 23.31
CA VAL A 64 -41.42 4.04 23.48
C VAL A 64 -40.43 4.49 24.56
N THR A 65 -40.22 3.65 25.58
CA THR A 65 -39.29 3.91 26.70
C THR A 65 -38.13 2.92 26.67
N ASP A 66 -36.91 3.43 26.69
CA ASP A 66 -35.68 2.62 26.80
C ASP A 66 -34.47 3.52 27.11
N THR A 67 -33.26 2.96 27.17
CA THR A 67 -32.05 3.76 27.22
C THR A 67 -31.87 4.59 25.95
N ALA A 68 -31.23 5.76 26.05
CA ALA A 68 -30.96 6.63 24.91
C ALA A 68 -30.22 5.89 23.78
N GLU A 69 -29.27 5.03 24.13
CA GLU A 69 -28.59 4.17 23.16
C GLU A 69 -29.52 3.18 22.47
N GLN A 70 -30.42 2.52 23.20
CA GLN A 70 -31.34 1.54 22.61
C GLN A 70 -32.43 2.19 21.76
N ILE A 71 -32.91 3.38 22.15
CA ILE A 71 -33.81 4.16 21.29
C ILE A 71 -33.11 4.53 19.98
N VAL A 72 -31.87 5.05 20.06
CA VAL A 72 -31.08 5.37 18.85
C VAL A 72 -30.81 4.12 18.02
N GLY A 73 -30.46 3.00 18.64
CA GLY A 73 -30.22 1.73 17.96
C GLY A 73 -31.45 1.16 17.25
N ARG A 74 -32.66 1.50 17.69
CA ARG A 74 -33.93 1.07 17.08
C ARG A 74 -34.49 2.05 16.05
N LEU A 75 -33.81 3.17 15.79
CA LEU A 75 -34.23 4.11 14.74
C LEU A 75 -34.30 3.39 13.38
N GLY A 76 -35.37 3.67 12.63
CA GLY A 76 -35.71 3.01 11.37
C GLY A 76 -36.57 1.76 11.51
N LEU A 77 -36.93 1.36 12.73
CA LEU A 77 -38.04 0.45 12.97
C LEU A 77 -39.38 1.22 12.94
N PRO A 78 -40.49 0.59 12.52
CA PRO A 78 -41.80 1.25 12.43
C PRO A 78 -42.28 1.92 13.74
N GLU A 79 -41.82 1.44 14.89
CA GLU A 79 -42.11 2.00 16.21
C GLU A 79 -41.49 3.39 16.43
N LEU A 80 -40.42 3.73 15.71
CA LEU A 80 -39.63 4.94 15.88
C LEU A 80 -39.47 5.74 14.58
N GLY A 81 -40.40 5.58 13.63
CA GLY A 81 -40.46 6.34 12.37
C GLY A 81 -39.98 5.57 11.13
N GLY A 82 -40.02 6.25 9.97
CA GLY A 82 -39.81 5.64 8.65
C GLY A 82 -38.43 5.84 8.00
N SER A 83 -37.51 6.59 8.61
CA SER A 83 -36.19 6.83 8.01
C SER A 83 -35.24 5.65 8.22
N TYR A 84 -34.48 5.29 7.18
CA TYR A 84 -33.44 4.26 7.28
C TYR A 84 -32.16 4.80 7.93
N PHE A 85 -31.60 4.04 8.88
CA PHE A 85 -30.32 4.34 9.52
C PHE A 85 -29.36 3.15 9.45
N THR A 86 -28.17 3.39 8.91
CA THR A 86 -27.12 2.36 8.74
C THR A 86 -26.56 1.83 10.05
N PHE A 87 -26.58 2.65 11.11
CA PHE A 87 -26.09 2.26 12.44
C PHE A 87 -27.14 1.54 13.30
N SER A 88 -28.38 1.39 12.82
CA SER A 88 -29.45 0.73 13.56
C SER A 88 -29.10 -0.73 13.83
N ASN A 89 -29.59 -1.25 14.95
CA ASN A 89 -29.39 -2.64 15.36
C ASN A 89 -29.90 -3.60 14.29
N GLU A 90 -31.11 -3.36 13.75
CA GLU A 90 -31.67 -4.18 12.67
C GLU A 90 -30.76 -4.20 11.45
N ASN A 91 -30.30 -3.04 10.98
CA ASN A 91 -29.40 -3.00 9.82
C ASN A 91 -28.06 -3.71 10.10
N ASN A 92 -27.49 -3.52 11.29
CA ASN A 92 -26.27 -4.22 11.69
C ASN A 92 -26.47 -5.74 11.70
N TYR A 93 -27.60 -6.24 12.21
CA TYR A 93 -27.93 -7.68 12.18
C TYR A 93 -28.08 -8.20 10.76
N GLN A 94 -28.70 -7.43 9.85
CA GLN A 94 -28.81 -7.81 8.44
C GLN A 94 -27.43 -7.87 7.75
N ILE A 95 -26.55 -6.89 8.02
CA ILE A 95 -25.16 -6.90 7.53
C ILE A 95 -24.42 -8.14 8.05
N TRP A 96 -24.56 -8.47 9.34
CA TRP A 96 -23.93 -9.65 9.92
C TRP A 96 -24.46 -10.94 9.30
N GLY A 97 -25.78 -11.01 9.04
CA GLY A 97 -26.38 -12.12 8.31
C GLY A 97 -25.85 -12.27 6.89
N PHE A 98 -25.62 -11.16 6.19
CA PHE A 98 -24.99 -11.16 4.87
C PHE A 98 -23.54 -11.65 4.94
N LEU A 99 -22.72 -11.11 5.85
CA LEU A 99 -21.33 -11.53 6.03
C LEU A 99 -21.22 -13.01 6.38
N LYS A 100 -22.11 -13.53 7.24
CA LYS A 100 -22.20 -14.96 7.56
C LYS A 100 -22.45 -15.81 6.32
N LYS A 101 -23.38 -15.41 5.45
CA LYS A 101 -23.64 -16.12 4.18
C LYS A 101 -22.43 -16.07 3.24
N CYS A 102 -21.72 -14.96 3.16
CA CYS A 102 -20.48 -14.85 2.37
C CYS A 102 -19.39 -15.77 2.90
N TRP A 103 -19.24 -15.84 4.23
CA TRP A 103 -18.32 -16.75 4.89
C TRP A 103 -18.69 -18.22 4.69
N GLU A 104 -19.97 -18.60 4.86
CA GLU A 104 -20.47 -19.96 4.61
C GLU A 104 -20.24 -20.42 3.15
N LYS A 105 -20.19 -19.48 2.20
CA LYS A 105 -19.87 -19.75 0.80
C LYS A 105 -18.38 -19.71 0.47
N GLY A 106 -17.52 -19.42 1.45
CA GLY A 106 -16.07 -19.27 1.25
C GLY A 106 -15.65 -18.00 0.51
N TRP A 107 -16.52 -17.00 0.38
CA TRP A 107 -16.22 -15.72 -0.28
C TRP A 107 -15.53 -14.72 0.64
N LEU A 108 -15.67 -14.91 1.95
CA LEU A 108 -14.95 -14.14 2.96
C LEU A 108 -13.91 -15.04 3.62
N TYR A 109 -12.64 -14.68 3.47
CA TYR A 109 -11.51 -15.45 3.99
C TYR A 109 -10.41 -14.52 4.52
N GLU A 110 -9.57 -15.07 5.37
CA GLU A 110 -8.35 -14.41 5.86
C GLU A 110 -7.17 -14.82 4.97
N GLY A 111 -6.31 -13.86 4.64
CA GLY A 111 -5.14 -14.07 3.79
C GLY A 111 -4.08 -13.00 4.02
N THR A 112 -2.91 -13.21 3.42
CA THR A 112 -1.79 -12.26 3.47
C THR A 112 -1.43 -11.87 2.04
N ASP A 113 -1.47 -10.56 1.75
CA ASP A 113 -1.18 -10.01 0.44
C ASP A 113 -0.59 -8.59 0.58
N VAL A 114 0.05 -8.09 -0.48
CA VAL A 114 0.56 -6.72 -0.56
C VAL A 114 -0.58 -5.81 -1.00
N MET A 115 -1.10 -5.04 -0.05
CA MET A 115 -2.22 -4.12 -0.29
C MET A 115 -1.76 -2.66 -0.25
N PRO A 116 -2.37 -1.77 -1.05
CA PRO A 116 -2.20 -0.33 -0.88
C PRO A 116 -2.49 0.09 0.56
N TRP A 117 -1.53 0.76 1.19
CA TRP A 117 -1.57 1.09 2.61
C TRP A 117 -1.40 2.58 2.85
N CYS A 118 -2.27 3.16 3.68
CA CYS A 118 -2.11 4.53 4.13
C CYS A 118 -1.43 4.57 5.49
N TYR A 119 -0.16 5.01 5.51
CA TYR A 119 0.62 5.16 6.75
C TYR A 119 -0.01 6.14 7.74
N ARG A 120 -0.72 7.17 7.27
CA ARG A 120 -1.43 8.15 8.12
C ARG A 120 -2.63 7.51 8.82
N CYS A 121 -3.39 6.68 8.10
CA CYS A 121 -4.62 6.08 8.62
C CYS A 121 -4.36 4.75 9.34
N GLY A 122 -3.25 4.07 9.05
CA GLY A 122 -2.93 2.76 9.62
C GLY A 122 -3.87 1.67 9.13
N THR A 123 -4.32 1.73 7.86
CA THR A 123 -5.23 0.75 7.27
C THR A 123 -4.95 0.53 5.79
N GLY A 124 -5.32 -0.66 5.30
CA GLY A 124 -5.38 -0.99 3.88
C GLY A 124 -6.50 -0.22 3.20
N ILE A 125 -6.30 0.10 1.92
CA ILE A 125 -7.22 0.87 1.09
C ILE A 125 -7.70 0.00 -0.07
N SER A 126 -8.99 0.08 -0.38
CA SER A 126 -9.60 -0.61 -1.51
C SER A 126 -9.25 0.04 -2.85
N GLN A 127 -9.33 -0.72 -3.94
CA GLN A 127 -9.11 -0.18 -5.28
C GLN A 127 -10.03 1.01 -5.62
N HIS A 128 -11.28 0.99 -5.15
CA HIS A 128 -12.26 2.05 -5.43
C HIS A 128 -11.87 3.38 -4.77
N GLU A 129 -11.25 3.35 -3.59
CA GLU A 129 -10.75 4.55 -2.92
C GLU A 129 -9.54 5.16 -3.64
N ILE A 130 -8.69 4.33 -4.24
CA ILE A 130 -7.51 4.78 -4.99
C ILE A 130 -7.92 5.44 -6.31
N VAL A 131 -8.81 4.80 -7.07
CA VAL A 131 -9.18 5.25 -8.42
C VAL A 131 -10.04 6.52 -8.39
N THR A 132 -10.86 6.72 -7.36
CA THR A 132 -11.83 7.83 -7.32
C THR A 132 -11.16 9.16 -6.96
N ASP A 133 -10.20 9.18 -6.04
CA ASP A 133 -9.62 10.42 -5.48
C ASP A 133 -8.07 10.41 -5.39
N GLY A 134 -7.40 9.33 -5.81
CA GLY A 134 -6.05 9.02 -5.31
C GLY A 134 -4.86 9.29 -6.24
N TYR A 135 -5.04 9.46 -7.54
CA TYR A 135 -3.91 9.67 -8.45
C TYR A 135 -3.50 11.14 -8.53
N GLN A 136 -2.24 11.40 -8.22
CA GLN A 136 -1.62 12.72 -8.34
C GLN A 136 -0.28 12.57 -9.07
N GLU A 137 0.03 13.53 -9.93
CA GLU A 137 1.36 13.62 -10.53
C GLU A 137 2.35 14.12 -9.47
N LEU A 138 3.35 13.31 -9.18
CA LEU A 138 4.38 13.59 -8.20
C LEU A 138 5.76 13.38 -8.81
N THR A 139 6.69 14.26 -8.45
CA THR A 139 8.10 14.11 -8.81
C THR A 139 8.84 13.42 -7.67
N HIS A 140 9.41 12.25 -7.96
CA HIS A 140 10.23 11.50 -7.01
C HIS A 140 11.71 11.58 -7.37
N THR A 141 12.57 11.60 -6.35
CA THR A 141 14.01 11.41 -6.54
C THR A 141 14.28 9.95 -6.87
N SER A 142 14.76 9.68 -8.09
CA SER A 142 15.24 8.35 -8.47
C SER A 142 16.73 8.21 -8.24
N ILE A 143 17.18 6.99 -7.96
CA ILE A 143 18.60 6.67 -7.79
C ILE A 143 19.03 5.53 -8.72
N TYR A 144 20.33 5.50 -9.00
CA TYR A 144 21.00 4.34 -9.55
C TYR A 144 21.83 3.72 -8.43
N ALA A 145 21.65 2.42 -8.20
CA ALA A 145 22.34 1.66 -7.17
C ALA A 145 23.18 0.56 -7.83
N ARG A 146 24.44 0.42 -7.39
CA ARG A 146 25.31 -0.66 -7.83
C ARG A 146 25.12 -1.87 -6.90
N PHE A 147 24.87 -3.04 -7.48
CA PHE A 147 24.80 -4.31 -6.77
C PHE A 147 26.04 -5.14 -7.17
N PRO A 148 27.09 -5.19 -6.34
CA PRO A 148 28.34 -5.89 -6.68
C PRO A 148 28.09 -7.37 -6.91
N LEU A 149 28.56 -7.92 -8.03
CA LEU A 149 28.48 -9.34 -8.29
C LEU A 149 29.48 -10.10 -7.42
N VAL A 150 29.10 -11.30 -7.00
CA VAL A 150 29.96 -12.18 -6.20
C VAL A 150 30.01 -13.58 -6.81
N ASP A 151 31.10 -14.28 -6.55
CA ASP A 151 31.24 -15.70 -6.92
C ASP A 151 30.46 -16.63 -5.97
N ALA A 152 30.61 -17.94 -6.18
CA ALA A 152 29.93 -18.94 -5.35
C ALA A 152 30.43 -18.98 -3.89
N GLN A 153 31.59 -18.39 -3.61
CA GLN A 153 32.20 -18.28 -2.29
C GLN A 153 31.89 -16.92 -1.63
N GLY A 154 31.18 -16.02 -2.31
CA GLY A 154 30.84 -14.69 -1.85
C GLY A 154 31.96 -13.66 -2.02
N ALA A 155 33.04 -13.99 -2.75
CA ALA A 155 34.08 -13.02 -3.06
C ALA A 155 33.65 -12.13 -4.24
N PRO A 156 34.11 -10.86 -4.30
CA PRO A 156 33.81 -9.96 -5.41
C PRO A 156 34.18 -10.57 -6.75
N ARG A 157 33.23 -10.58 -7.69
CA ARG A 157 33.47 -11.08 -9.04
C ARG A 157 34.28 -10.05 -9.83
N ILE A 158 35.39 -10.50 -10.39
CA ILE A 158 36.31 -9.68 -11.18
C ILE A 158 36.24 -10.10 -12.63
N ASP A 159 36.09 -9.13 -13.52
CA ASP A 159 36.08 -9.37 -14.94
C ASP A 159 37.46 -9.82 -15.44
N ALA A 160 37.51 -10.95 -16.15
CA ALA A 160 38.76 -11.56 -16.57
C ALA A 160 39.54 -10.73 -17.62
N GLU A 161 38.83 -9.94 -18.43
CA GLU A 161 39.44 -9.15 -19.51
C GLU A 161 40.00 -7.82 -19.01
N THR A 162 39.24 -7.15 -18.13
CA THR A 162 39.60 -5.81 -17.63
C THR A 162 40.29 -5.82 -16.27
N GLY A 163 40.14 -6.89 -15.48
CA GLY A 163 40.63 -6.97 -14.11
C GLY A 163 39.86 -6.10 -13.11
N LEU A 164 38.66 -5.64 -13.47
CA LEU A 164 37.84 -4.71 -12.69
C LEU A 164 36.67 -5.44 -12.01
N PRO A 165 36.17 -4.94 -10.87
CA PRO A 165 35.00 -5.51 -10.21
C PRO A 165 33.74 -5.33 -11.06
N GLU A 166 32.88 -6.35 -11.02
CA GLU A 166 31.63 -6.39 -11.76
C GLU A 166 30.43 -6.04 -10.85
N ALA A 167 29.47 -5.29 -11.38
CA ALA A 167 28.24 -4.92 -10.67
C ALA A 167 27.03 -4.83 -11.61
N LEU A 168 25.85 -5.14 -11.09
CA LEU A 168 24.60 -4.79 -11.74
C LEU A 168 24.28 -3.32 -11.46
N LEU A 169 23.85 -2.58 -12.48
CA LEU A 169 23.33 -1.24 -12.29
C LEU A 169 21.81 -1.29 -12.20
N VAL A 170 21.28 -1.01 -11.01
CA VAL A 170 19.85 -1.06 -10.70
C VAL A 170 19.30 0.36 -10.60
N TRP A 171 18.04 0.56 -10.98
CA TRP A 171 17.35 1.84 -10.83
C TRP A 171 16.09 1.68 -9.98
N THR A 172 15.80 2.67 -9.14
CA THR A 172 14.56 2.72 -8.36
C THR A 172 14.14 4.16 -8.05
N THR A 173 12.82 4.39 -8.01
CA THR A 173 12.19 5.63 -7.53
C THR A 173 11.85 5.57 -6.03
N THR A 174 11.99 4.40 -5.40
CA THR A 174 11.70 4.18 -3.97
C THR A 174 12.96 3.70 -3.23
N PRO A 175 13.98 4.56 -3.00
CA PRO A 175 15.22 4.17 -2.32
C PRO A 175 15.02 3.47 -0.97
N TRP A 176 13.95 3.81 -0.26
CA TRP A 176 13.63 3.26 1.06
C TRP A 176 13.33 1.76 1.04
N THR A 177 12.99 1.17 -0.12
CA THR A 177 12.74 -0.28 -0.24
C THR A 177 14.02 -1.10 -0.40
N LEU A 178 15.18 -0.45 -0.60
CA LEU A 178 16.46 -1.15 -0.79
C LEU A 178 16.88 -2.00 0.42
N THR A 179 16.50 -1.58 1.64
CA THR A 179 16.78 -2.33 2.88
C THR A 179 16.12 -3.70 2.92
N SER A 180 15.10 -3.92 2.10
CA SER A 180 14.35 -5.18 2.01
C SER A 180 14.66 -5.95 0.72
N ASN A 181 15.77 -5.65 0.03
CA ASN A 181 16.12 -6.36 -1.21
C ASN A 181 16.17 -7.88 -0.98
N VAL A 182 15.63 -8.65 -1.93
CA VAL A 182 15.74 -10.12 -1.98
C VAL A 182 16.22 -10.64 -3.31
N ALA A 183 16.05 -9.90 -4.40
CA ALA A 183 16.51 -10.30 -5.73
C ALA A 183 16.72 -9.10 -6.65
N ALA A 184 17.38 -9.34 -7.77
CA ALA A 184 17.45 -8.42 -8.91
C ALA A 184 16.77 -9.10 -10.10
N ALA A 185 15.73 -8.50 -10.65
CA ALA A 185 14.99 -9.06 -11.77
C ALA A 185 15.47 -8.50 -13.10
N VAL A 186 15.59 -9.38 -14.09
CA VAL A 186 15.94 -9.08 -15.47
C VAL A 186 14.92 -9.68 -16.43
N GLY A 187 14.70 -9.02 -17.56
CA GLY A 187 13.86 -9.54 -18.65
C GLY A 187 14.63 -10.62 -19.42
N PRO A 188 14.22 -11.90 -19.42
CA PRO A 188 15.03 -12.99 -19.98
C PRO A 188 15.39 -12.83 -21.46
N GLU A 189 14.51 -12.21 -22.25
CA GLU A 189 14.69 -12.00 -23.69
C GLU A 189 15.33 -10.65 -24.05
N LEU A 190 15.45 -9.73 -23.10
CA LEU A 190 16.12 -8.45 -23.28
C LEU A 190 17.61 -8.64 -23.52
N THR A 191 18.20 -7.70 -24.26
CA THR A 191 19.65 -7.66 -24.49
C THR A 191 20.30 -6.72 -23.48
N TYR A 192 21.24 -7.26 -22.71
CA TYR A 192 22.05 -6.54 -21.74
C TYR A 192 23.44 -6.26 -22.32
N VAL A 193 24.06 -5.21 -21.82
CA VAL A 193 25.41 -4.79 -22.20
C VAL A 193 26.32 -4.82 -21.00
N LYS A 194 27.53 -5.32 -21.22
CA LYS A 194 28.66 -5.22 -20.31
C LYS A 194 29.42 -3.95 -20.67
N VAL A 195 29.55 -3.02 -19.74
CA VAL A 195 30.21 -1.74 -20.02
C VAL A 195 31.23 -1.38 -18.97
N ARG A 196 32.34 -0.79 -19.39
CA ARG A 196 33.34 -0.19 -18.50
C ARG A 196 33.08 1.30 -18.37
N GLN A 197 32.98 1.76 -17.13
CA GLN A 197 32.86 3.18 -16.78
C GLN A 197 33.48 3.46 -15.41
N ASP A 198 34.02 4.66 -15.26
CA ASP A 198 34.47 5.25 -14.00
C ASP A 198 33.37 5.22 -12.92
N ASP A 199 33.66 4.67 -11.73
CA ASP A 199 32.81 4.81 -10.55
C ASP A 199 32.84 6.27 -10.09
N ARG A 200 31.80 7.00 -10.49
CA ARG A 200 31.61 8.42 -10.19
C ARG A 200 31.59 8.71 -8.70
N GLU A 201 31.07 7.81 -7.87
CA GLU A 201 31.00 8.03 -6.43
C GLU A 201 32.37 7.84 -5.77
N ALA A 202 33.12 6.82 -6.19
CA ALA A 202 34.51 6.64 -5.76
C ALA A 202 35.40 7.79 -6.26
N SER A 203 35.26 8.20 -7.53
CA SER A 203 35.95 9.35 -8.10
C SER A 203 35.61 10.66 -7.38
N ARG A 204 34.35 10.87 -6.96
CA ARG A 204 33.95 12.03 -6.11
C ARG A 204 34.59 12.00 -4.72
N ARG A 205 34.84 10.82 -4.16
CA ARG A 205 35.54 10.63 -2.87
C ARG A 205 37.06 10.76 -3.00
N GLY A 206 37.57 10.95 -4.23
CA GLY A 206 39.01 11.09 -4.49
C GLY A 206 39.73 9.75 -4.54
N GLU A 207 39.05 8.67 -4.93
CA GLU A 207 39.63 7.35 -5.18
C GLU A 207 39.90 7.19 -6.71
N PRO A 208 41.06 7.65 -7.23
CA PRO A 208 41.34 7.60 -8.67
C PRO A 208 41.49 6.16 -9.17
N GLY A 209 40.97 5.87 -10.36
CA GLY A 209 41.10 4.56 -11.02
C GLY A 209 40.02 3.54 -10.65
N ALA A 210 38.90 4.00 -10.09
CA ALA A 210 37.76 3.16 -9.70
C ALA A 210 36.87 2.78 -10.89
N ASP A 211 37.44 2.45 -12.05
CA ASP A 211 36.64 1.91 -13.15
C ASP A 211 35.94 0.62 -12.68
N GLN A 212 34.68 0.44 -13.07
CA GLN A 212 33.95 -0.80 -12.84
C GLN A 212 33.31 -1.30 -14.13
N VAL A 213 33.00 -2.60 -14.11
CA VAL A 213 32.19 -3.22 -15.16
C VAL A 213 30.74 -3.26 -14.69
N TYR A 214 29.88 -2.55 -15.41
CA TYR A 214 28.45 -2.51 -15.15
C TYR A 214 27.65 -3.34 -16.14
N TYR A 215 26.60 -3.97 -15.64
CA TYR A 215 25.56 -4.63 -16.44
C TYR A 215 24.27 -3.84 -16.38
N LEU A 216 23.69 -3.57 -17.55
CA LEU A 216 22.39 -2.90 -17.73
C LEU A 216 21.79 -3.26 -19.10
N SER A 217 20.51 -2.99 -19.29
CA SER A 217 19.88 -3.17 -20.59
C SER A 217 20.50 -2.25 -21.65
N ARG A 218 20.61 -2.76 -22.88
CA ARG A 218 21.01 -1.99 -24.04
C ARG A 218 20.17 -0.72 -24.25
N GLY A 219 18.85 -0.81 -24.06
CA GLY A 219 17.93 0.32 -24.20
C GLY A 219 18.21 1.44 -23.21
N ALA A 220 18.73 1.10 -22.04
CA ALA A 220 19.03 2.05 -20.97
C ALA A 220 20.41 2.74 -21.10
N LEU A 221 21.30 2.26 -21.99
CA LEU A 221 22.71 2.68 -22.04
C LEU A 221 22.88 4.21 -22.09
N LYS A 222 22.14 4.90 -22.95
CA LYS A 222 22.25 6.36 -23.12
C LYS A 222 21.69 7.16 -21.95
N ARG A 223 20.77 6.57 -21.18
CA ARG A 223 20.05 7.23 -20.07
C ARG A 223 20.78 7.03 -18.75
N ALA A 224 21.23 5.81 -18.49
CA ALA A 224 21.81 5.42 -17.22
C ALA A 224 23.30 5.78 -17.10
N MET A 225 24.03 5.80 -18.23
CA MET A 225 25.46 6.10 -18.22
C MET A 225 25.76 7.55 -18.62
N LEU A 226 26.75 8.15 -17.97
CA LEU A 226 27.13 9.55 -18.18
C LEU A 226 28.58 9.66 -18.65
N GLY A 227 28.82 10.37 -19.74
CA GLY A 227 30.17 10.62 -20.25
C GLY A 227 30.70 9.47 -21.12
N LYS A 228 32.01 9.18 -21.02
CA LYS A 228 32.64 8.12 -21.81
C LYS A 228 32.27 6.75 -21.24
N VAL A 229 31.77 5.87 -22.11
CA VAL A 229 31.44 4.48 -21.82
C VAL A 229 32.11 3.62 -22.87
N GLU A 230 32.78 2.56 -22.43
CA GLU A 230 33.30 1.53 -23.32
C GLU A 230 32.39 0.30 -23.22
N VAL A 231 31.81 -0.12 -24.34
CA VAL A 231 30.98 -1.33 -24.40
C VAL A 231 31.90 -2.52 -24.66
N LEU A 232 31.95 -3.45 -23.71
CA LEU A 232 32.82 -4.63 -23.75
C LEU A 232 32.13 -5.82 -24.41
N GLY A 233 30.80 -5.92 -24.31
CA GLY A 233 30.05 -7.02 -24.89
C GLY A 233 28.55 -6.95 -24.67
N GLU A 234 27.86 -7.95 -25.22
CA GLU A 234 26.41 -8.12 -25.14
C GLU A 234 26.07 -9.52 -24.67
N LEU A 235 24.97 -9.63 -23.93
CA LEU A 235 24.46 -10.89 -23.39
C LEU A 235 22.93 -10.83 -23.32
N LYS A 236 22.28 -11.99 -23.27
CA LYS A 236 20.83 -12.06 -23.07
C LYS A 236 20.49 -12.10 -21.58
N GLY A 237 19.32 -11.59 -21.22
CA GLY A 237 18.81 -11.61 -19.85
C GLY A 237 18.89 -13.01 -19.20
N ARG A 238 18.57 -14.05 -19.97
CA ARG A 238 18.70 -15.45 -19.56
C ARG A 238 20.11 -15.86 -19.10
N ASP A 239 21.15 -15.22 -19.63
CA ASP A 239 22.55 -15.54 -19.32
C ASP A 239 22.96 -14.97 -17.95
N LEU A 240 22.21 -14.00 -17.42
CA LEU A 240 22.43 -13.39 -16.10
C LEU A 240 21.73 -14.17 -14.98
N LEU A 241 20.79 -15.07 -15.31
CA LEU A 241 19.96 -15.75 -14.32
C LEU A 241 20.81 -16.58 -13.34
N GLY A 242 20.52 -16.42 -12.05
CA GLY A 242 21.24 -17.11 -10.98
C GLY A 242 22.59 -16.49 -10.62
N TRP A 243 23.01 -15.39 -11.24
CA TRP A 243 24.20 -14.66 -10.79
C TRP A 243 23.97 -14.14 -9.37
N ASN A 244 24.95 -14.39 -8.49
CA ASN A 244 24.91 -13.90 -7.12
C ASN A 244 25.45 -12.48 -7.04
N TYR A 245 24.93 -11.70 -6.09
CA TYR A 245 25.42 -10.37 -5.80
C TYR A 245 25.38 -10.10 -4.29
N SER A 246 26.06 -9.05 -3.84
CA SER A 246 25.95 -8.53 -2.47
C SER A 246 24.83 -7.49 -2.44
N GLY A 247 23.88 -7.67 -1.53
CA GLY A 247 22.77 -6.74 -1.33
C GLY A 247 23.22 -5.41 -0.70
N PRO A 248 22.41 -4.35 -0.86
CA PRO A 248 22.78 -2.98 -0.47
C PRO A 248 22.86 -2.74 1.05
N PHE A 249 22.24 -3.60 1.87
CA PHE A 249 22.15 -3.45 3.33
C PHE A 249 22.35 -4.79 4.06
N ASP A 250 23.20 -5.66 3.50
CA ASP A 250 23.47 -7.00 4.04
C ASP A 250 24.13 -6.96 5.41
N GLU A 251 24.61 -5.80 5.88
CA GLU A 251 25.13 -5.60 7.23
C GLU A 251 24.04 -5.56 8.32
N LEU A 252 22.77 -5.33 7.95
CA LEU A 252 21.68 -5.23 8.92
C LEU A 252 21.33 -6.61 9.49
N PRO A 253 21.25 -6.77 10.84
CA PRO A 253 20.96 -8.05 11.48
C PRO A 253 19.65 -8.70 11.00
N ALA A 254 18.59 -7.90 10.86
CA ALA A 254 17.27 -8.38 10.44
C ALA A 254 17.31 -9.05 9.05
N GLY A 255 18.05 -8.45 8.11
CA GLY A 255 18.25 -9.03 6.78
C GLY A 255 19.07 -10.32 6.86
N ARG A 256 20.21 -10.29 7.55
CA ARG A 256 21.08 -11.47 7.69
C ARG A 256 20.34 -12.68 8.28
N GLU A 257 19.57 -12.46 9.33
CA GLU A 257 18.81 -13.52 10.01
C GLU A 257 17.73 -14.11 9.10
N ALA A 258 16.97 -13.27 8.39
CA ALA A 258 15.93 -13.72 7.46
C ALA A 258 16.49 -14.57 6.31
N PHE A 259 17.64 -14.16 5.75
CA PHE A 259 18.30 -14.90 4.67
C PHE A 259 18.90 -16.21 5.17
N ALA A 260 19.54 -16.20 6.35
CA ALA A 260 20.10 -17.39 6.97
C ALA A 260 19.01 -18.44 7.30
N GLU A 261 17.87 -18.00 7.83
CA GLU A 261 16.74 -18.90 8.14
C GLU A 261 16.24 -19.65 6.90
N LYS A 262 16.23 -18.98 5.74
CA LYS A 262 15.78 -19.54 4.48
C LYS A 262 16.89 -20.19 3.64
N ASN A 263 18.14 -20.18 4.13
CA ASN A 263 19.33 -20.57 3.37
C ASN A 263 19.33 -19.94 1.96
N TYR A 264 19.05 -18.64 1.90
CA TYR A 264 18.85 -17.90 0.67
C TYR A 264 19.97 -16.89 0.47
N THR A 265 20.36 -16.67 -0.77
CA THR A 265 21.32 -15.63 -1.17
C THR A 265 20.72 -14.77 -2.27
N HIS A 266 21.10 -13.50 -2.28
CA HIS A 266 20.77 -12.56 -3.33
C HIS A 266 21.20 -13.09 -4.70
N ARG A 267 20.26 -13.11 -5.64
CA ARG A 267 20.48 -13.64 -6.98
C ARG A 267 19.65 -12.92 -8.02
N VAL A 268 20.12 -13.00 -9.26
CA VAL A 268 19.38 -12.52 -10.42
C VAL A 268 18.26 -13.50 -10.76
N ILE A 269 17.05 -13.00 -10.92
CA ILE A 269 15.86 -13.76 -11.30
C ILE A 269 15.26 -13.23 -12.60
N GLY A 270 14.50 -14.08 -13.30
CA GLY A 270 13.82 -13.70 -14.52
C GLY A 270 12.43 -13.14 -14.23
N TRP A 271 12.07 -12.02 -14.84
CA TRP A 271 10.72 -11.48 -14.79
C TRP A 271 10.35 -10.84 -16.14
N ASN A 272 9.27 -11.33 -16.76
CA ASN A 272 8.86 -10.94 -18.10
C ASN A 272 8.32 -9.51 -18.20
N ASP A 273 7.91 -8.89 -17.09
CA ASP A 273 7.39 -7.52 -17.08
C ASP A 273 8.50 -6.47 -16.96
N VAL A 274 9.76 -6.90 -16.85
CA VAL A 274 10.90 -5.98 -16.90
C VAL A 274 11.03 -5.43 -18.32
N GLY A 275 10.83 -4.11 -18.46
CA GLY A 275 11.09 -3.36 -19.68
C GLY A 275 12.45 -2.65 -19.68
N ASP A 276 12.83 -2.07 -20.81
CA ASP A 276 14.03 -1.24 -20.97
C ASP A 276 13.74 0.23 -21.36
N GLU A 277 12.47 0.60 -21.38
CA GLU A 277 12.01 1.96 -21.66
C GLU A 277 12.35 2.95 -20.54
N GLU A 278 12.48 2.48 -19.30
CA GLU A 278 12.81 3.29 -18.13
C GLU A 278 13.92 2.65 -17.28
N GLY A 279 14.60 3.48 -16.47
CA GLY A 279 15.67 3.01 -15.59
C GLY A 279 16.82 2.33 -16.33
N THR A 280 17.25 1.17 -15.81
CA THR A 280 18.39 0.38 -16.30
C THR A 280 18.00 -0.95 -16.95
N GLY A 281 16.71 -1.33 -16.90
CA GLY A 281 16.26 -2.67 -17.24
C GLY A 281 16.69 -3.77 -16.25
N ILE A 282 17.13 -3.39 -15.04
CA ILE A 282 17.33 -4.29 -13.91
C ILE A 282 16.52 -3.74 -12.73
N VAL A 283 15.63 -4.56 -12.17
CA VAL A 283 14.67 -4.14 -11.14
C VAL A 283 15.04 -4.76 -9.81
N HIS A 284 15.16 -3.94 -8.77
CA HIS A 284 15.28 -4.42 -7.39
C HIS A 284 13.95 -5.05 -6.93
N ILE A 285 14.01 -6.21 -6.28
CA ILE A 285 12.86 -6.91 -5.70
C ILE A 285 12.96 -6.84 -4.18
N ALA A 286 11.89 -6.40 -3.52
CA ALA A 286 11.72 -6.37 -2.06
C ALA A 286 10.40 -7.00 -1.65
#